data_AF-A0A7V8Y320-F1
#
_entry.id   AF-A0A7V8Y320-F1
#
_cell.length_a   1.000
_cell.length_b   1.000
_cell.length_c   1.000
_cell.angle_alpha   90.00
_cell.angle_beta   90.00
_cell.angle_gamma   90.00
#
_symmetry.space_group_name_H-M   'P 1'
#
loop_
_entity.id
_entity.type
_entity.pdbx_description
1 polymer ?
#
loop_
_entity_poly.entity_id
_entity_poly.type
_entity_poly.pdbx_seq_one_letter_code
_entity_poly.pdbx_strand_id
1 'polypeptide(L)'
;MPHSRKNPGVGGDRDRDEAGRPLNARPRDGLGRPLPYGSPGVDRPPAATPLSPEAALDEAQRLLDEGMPFHAHEVLEEAWKSAPEPERALWRALAQLAVG
;
A
#
# COMPACT_ATOMS: atom_id res chain seq x y z
N MET A 1 -32.94 36.12 -6.81
CA MET A 1 -32.29 35.40 -7.93
C MET A 1 -30.82 35.18 -7.56
N PRO A 2 -30.42 33.97 -7.16
CA PRO A 2 -29.05 33.66 -6.80
C PRO A 2 -28.23 33.30 -8.05
N HIS A 3 -27.13 34.02 -8.29
CA HIS A 3 -26.09 33.52 -9.19
C HIS A 3 -25.14 32.62 -8.42
N SER A 4 -25.44 31.32 -8.56
CA SER A 4 -24.60 30.20 -8.17
C SER A 4 -23.43 30.05 -9.14
N ARG A 5 -22.22 29.84 -8.60
CA ARG A 5 -21.07 29.04 -9.09
C ARG A 5 -19.73 29.71 -8.76
N LYS A 6 -18.92 29.03 -7.94
CA LYS A 6 -17.81 28.20 -8.44
C LYS A 6 -17.29 27.30 -7.32
N ASN A 7 -17.43 26.00 -7.56
CA ASN A 7 -16.78 24.94 -6.83
C ASN A 7 -15.30 24.89 -7.28
N PRO A 8 -14.30 25.04 -6.39
CA PRO A 8 -12.95 24.65 -6.72
C PRO A 8 -12.74 23.24 -6.18
N GLY A 9 -12.88 22.25 -7.05
CA GLY A 9 -12.16 21.00 -6.86
C GLY A 9 -10.67 21.33 -6.84
N VAL A 10 -10.04 21.23 -5.68
CA VAL A 10 -8.58 21.34 -5.53
C VAL A 10 -8.14 20.13 -4.72
N GLY A 11 -7.59 19.15 -5.43
CA GLY A 11 -6.68 18.21 -4.80
C GLY A 11 -5.47 18.99 -4.29
N GLY A 12 -4.97 18.64 -3.11
CA GLY A 12 -3.66 19.16 -2.73
C GLY A 12 -3.23 19.08 -1.29
N ASP A 13 -4.12 18.90 -0.30
CA ASP A 13 -3.65 18.73 1.08
C ASP A 13 -3.56 17.25 1.43
N ARG A 14 -2.35 16.70 1.25
CA ARG A 14 -1.97 15.45 1.88
C ARG A 14 -2.07 15.68 3.38
N ASP A 15 -2.77 14.81 4.10
CA ASP A 15 -2.75 14.81 5.56
C ASP A 15 -1.30 14.86 6.02
N ARG A 16 -1.00 15.62 7.09
CA ARG A 16 0.35 15.77 7.60
C ARG A 16 0.37 15.53 9.12
N ASP A 17 1.47 14.98 9.63
CA ASP A 17 1.69 14.85 11.06
C ASP A 17 2.00 16.22 11.70
N GLU A 18 2.12 16.27 13.03
CA GLU A 18 2.44 17.51 13.76
C GLU A 18 3.81 18.10 13.36
N ALA A 19 4.69 17.30 12.75
CA ALA A 19 5.97 17.74 12.19
C ALA A 19 5.86 18.14 10.70
N GLY A 20 4.66 18.18 10.13
CA GLY A 20 4.40 18.56 8.74
C GLY A 20 4.75 17.49 7.70
N ARG A 21 5.01 16.24 8.11
CA ARG A 21 5.31 15.14 7.18
C ARG A 21 4.02 14.56 6.61
N PRO A 22 3.95 14.23 5.31
CA PRO A 22 2.76 13.63 4.72
C PRO A 22 2.40 12.30 5.41
N LEU A 23 1.20 12.22 5.94
CA LEU A 23 0.52 11.02 6.41
C LEU A 23 -0.24 10.38 5.25
N ASN A 24 -0.06 9.07 5.08
CA ASN A 24 -0.89 8.28 4.18
C ASN A 24 -2.15 7.82 4.93
N ALA A 25 -2.97 8.77 5.40
CA ALA A 25 -4.15 8.51 6.24
C ALA A 25 -5.42 8.21 5.42
N ARG A 26 -5.35 8.30 4.09
CA ARG A 26 -6.51 8.06 3.23
C ARG A 26 -6.97 6.61 3.37
N PRO A 27 -8.24 6.34 3.72
CA PRO A 27 -8.76 4.98 3.82
C PRO A 27 -8.61 4.25 2.50
N ARG A 28 -8.34 2.93 2.54
CA ARG A 28 -8.18 2.09 1.35
C ARG A 28 -9.09 0.87 1.43
N ASP A 29 -9.51 0.38 0.28
CA ASP A 29 -10.20 -0.90 0.19
C ASP A 29 -9.21 -2.07 0.33
N GLY A 30 -9.74 -3.30 0.35
CA GLY A 30 -8.95 -4.53 0.38
C GLY A 30 -8.12 -4.79 -0.89
N LEU A 31 -8.05 -3.85 -1.83
CA LEU A 31 -7.14 -3.87 -2.98
C LEU A 31 -6.11 -2.74 -2.91
N GLY A 32 -6.07 -1.99 -1.80
CA GLY A 32 -5.19 -0.83 -1.64
C GLY A 32 -5.66 0.42 -2.39
N ARG A 33 -6.82 0.39 -3.05
CA ARG A 33 -7.34 1.54 -3.79
C ARG A 33 -7.88 2.57 -2.81
N PRO A 34 -7.58 3.86 -3.02
CA PRO A 34 -7.93 4.88 -2.06
C PRO A 34 -9.44 5.19 -2.11
N LEU A 35 -10.09 5.11 -0.96
CA LEU A 35 -11.52 5.38 -0.76
C LEU A 35 -11.79 6.89 -0.56
N PRO A 36 -13.06 7.32 -0.63
CA PRO A 36 -13.47 8.64 -0.18
C PRO A 36 -13.20 8.83 1.32
N TYR A 37 -12.85 10.06 1.72
CA TYR A 37 -12.72 10.43 3.13
C TYR A 37 -14.01 10.14 3.91
N GLY A 38 -13.88 9.66 5.15
CA GLY A 38 -15.00 9.24 5.99
C GLY A 38 -15.55 7.84 5.69
N SER A 39 -15.06 7.16 4.65
CA SER A 39 -15.37 5.75 4.41
C SER A 39 -14.55 4.85 5.35
N PRO A 40 -15.12 3.76 5.90
CA PRO A 40 -14.31 2.78 6.61
C PRO A 40 -13.35 2.11 5.62
N GLY A 41 -12.05 2.27 5.85
CA GLY A 41 -11.03 1.49 5.17
C GLY A 41 -10.95 0.09 5.77
N VAL A 42 -10.22 -0.80 5.11
CA VAL A 42 -9.80 -2.03 5.76
C VAL A 42 -8.73 -1.68 6.79
N ASP A 43 -8.91 -2.14 8.03
CA ASP A 43 -7.88 -1.98 9.06
C ASP A 43 -6.59 -2.61 8.58
N ARG A 44 -5.51 -1.83 8.58
CA ARG A 44 -4.19 -2.38 8.29
C ARG A 44 -3.86 -3.33 9.44
N PRO A 45 -3.61 -4.63 9.17
CA PRO A 45 -3.16 -5.54 10.20
C PRO A 45 -1.88 -4.96 10.86
N PRO A 46 -1.65 -5.19 12.15
CA PRO A 46 -0.35 -4.89 12.75
C PRO A 46 0.75 -5.53 11.89
N ALA A 47 1.90 -4.85 11.76
CA ALA A 47 3.01 -5.33 10.93
C ALA A 47 3.28 -6.81 11.26
N ALA A 48 3.02 -7.68 10.29
CA ALA A 48 3.17 -9.11 10.47
C ALA A 48 4.65 -9.43 10.75
N THR A 49 4.90 -10.46 11.55
CA THR A 49 6.26 -10.99 11.68
C THR A 49 6.76 -11.40 10.29
N PRO A 50 7.99 -11.03 9.89
CA PRO A 50 8.50 -11.37 8.56
C PRO A 50 8.45 -12.88 8.34
N LEU A 51 7.90 -13.27 7.19
CA LEU A 51 7.80 -14.66 6.74
C LEU A 51 9.20 -15.21 6.38
N SER A 52 9.34 -16.54 6.37
CA SER A 52 10.51 -17.14 5.70
C SER A 52 10.49 -16.81 4.20
N PRO A 53 11.64 -16.85 3.51
CA PRO A 53 11.71 -16.66 2.06
C PRO A 53 10.69 -17.50 1.27
N GLU A 54 10.56 -18.79 1.59
CA GLU A 54 9.62 -19.69 0.90
C GLU A 54 8.17 -19.28 1.17
N ALA A 55 7.83 -19.02 2.44
CA ALA A 55 6.48 -18.62 2.81
C ALA A 55 6.09 -17.25 2.22
N ALA A 56 7.04 -16.32 2.09
CA ALA A 56 6.81 -15.03 1.46
C ALA A 56 6.50 -15.18 -0.04
N LEU A 57 7.20 -16.08 -0.75
CA LEU A 57 6.95 -16.36 -2.16
C LEU A 57 5.60 -17.06 -2.37
N ASP A 58 5.29 -18.07 -1.56
CA ASP A 58 4.02 -18.80 -1.64
C ASP A 58 2.83 -17.87 -1.38
N GLU A 59 2.92 -17.02 -0.36
CA GLU A 59 1.87 -16.06 -0.04
C GLU A 59 1.74 -14.97 -1.11
N ALA A 60 2.85 -14.44 -1.62
CA ALA A 60 2.82 -13.48 -2.71
C ALA A 60 2.18 -14.08 -3.97
N GLN A 61 2.50 -15.33 -4.32
CA GLN A 61 1.88 -16.03 -5.45
C GLN A 61 0.38 -16.20 -5.24
N ARG A 62 -0.06 -16.66 -4.06
CA ARG A 62 -1.49 -16.80 -3.73
C ARG A 62 -2.25 -15.49 -3.90
N LEU A 63 -1.68 -14.40 -3.39
CA LEU A 63 -2.28 -13.06 -3.51
C LEU A 63 -2.34 -12.58 -4.97
N LEU A 64 -1.32 -12.88 -5.78
CA LEU A 64 -1.36 -12.59 -7.22
C LEU A 64 -2.45 -13.40 -7.93
N ASP A 65 -2.59 -14.69 -7.62
CA ASP A 65 -3.63 -15.57 -8.17
C ASP A 65 -5.05 -15.09 -7.80
N GLU A 66 -5.20 -14.47 -6.62
CA GLU A 66 -6.44 -13.86 -6.15
C GLU A 66 -6.70 -12.44 -6.70
N GLY A 67 -5.80 -11.90 -7.53
CA GLY A 67 -5.93 -10.56 -8.10
C GLY A 67 -5.67 -9.44 -7.09
N MET A 68 -4.82 -9.69 -6.08
CA MET A 68 -4.42 -8.76 -5.02
C MET A 68 -2.95 -8.30 -5.15
N PRO A 69 -2.55 -7.64 -6.26
CA PRO A 69 -1.14 -7.29 -6.54
C PRO A 69 -0.50 -6.37 -5.50
N PHE A 70 -1.26 -5.43 -4.93
CA PHE A 70 -0.74 -4.54 -3.89
C PHE A 70 -0.41 -5.31 -2.59
N HIS A 71 -1.17 -6.35 -2.25
CA HIS A 71 -0.89 -7.15 -1.06
C HIS A 71 0.32 -8.05 -1.29
N ALA A 72 0.44 -8.64 -2.49
CA ALA A 72 1.64 -9.37 -2.88
C ALA A 72 2.89 -8.48 -2.81
N HIS A 73 2.78 -7.22 -3.25
CA HIS A 73 3.85 -6.23 -3.11
C HIS A 73 4.24 -6.00 -1.64
N GLU A 74 3.28 -5.81 -0.73
CA GLU A 74 3.57 -5.61 0.69
C GLU A 74 4.31 -6.81 1.30
N VAL A 75 3.91 -8.05 0.98
CA VAL A 75 4.61 -9.26 1.44
C VAL A 75 6.06 -9.30 0.93
N LEU A 76 6.27 -9.02 -0.35
CA LEU A 76 7.60 -9.00 -0.97
C LEU A 76 8.47 -7.83 -0.46
N GLU A 77 7.86 -6.70 -0.10
CA GLU A 77 8.55 -5.56 0.51
C GLU A 77 9.03 -5.88 1.93
N GLU A 78 8.24 -6.59 2.73
CA GLU A 78 8.67 -7.04 4.06
C GLU A 78 9.80 -8.08 3.98
N ALA A 79 9.75 -9.00 3.01
CA ALA A 79 10.86 -9.91 2.71
C ALA A 79 12.12 -9.13 2.28
N TRP A 80 11.97 -8.10 1.44
CA TRP A 80 13.08 -7.22 1.04
C TRP A 80 13.76 -6.53 2.23
N LYS A 81 12.98 -6.01 3.19
CA LYS A 81 13.50 -5.34 4.40
C LYS A 81 14.31 -6.30 5.29
N SER A 82 13.98 -7.58 5.25
CA SER A 82 14.60 -8.62 6.08
C SER A 82 15.72 -9.40 5.34
N ALA A 83 15.86 -9.20 4.03
CA ALA A 83 16.77 -9.97 3.19
C ALA A 83 18.27 -9.63 3.40
N PRO A 84 19.15 -10.64 3.30
CA PRO A 84 20.59 -10.41 3.28
C PRO A 84 21.00 -9.62 2.02
N GLU A 85 22.12 -8.90 2.10
CA GLU A 85 22.60 -8.01 1.03
C GLU A 85 22.60 -8.64 -0.37
N PRO A 86 23.08 -9.88 -0.58
CA PRO A 86 23.16 -10.49 -1.91
C PRO A 86 21.79 -10.69 -2.58
N GLU A 87 20.72 -10.82 -1.79
CA GLU A 87 19.37 -11.10 -2.28
C GLU A 87 18.49 -9.85 -2.33
N ARG A 88 18.91 -8.76 -1.69
CA ARG A 88 18.09 -7.56 -1.52
C ARG A 88 17.62 -6.96 -2.85
N ALA A 89 18.45 -7.02 -3.89
CA ALA A 89 18.09 -6.56 -5.22
C ALA A 89 16.98 -7.42 -5.87
N LEU A 90 17.02 -8.74 -5.66
CA LEU A 90 15.99 -9.67 -6.13
C LEU A 90 14.63 -9.35 -5.49
N TRP A 91 14.60 -9.27 -4.15
CA TRP A 91 13.36 -8.99 -3.42
C TRP A 91 12.75 -7.64 -3.80
N ARG A 92 13.59 -6.61 -3.95
CA ARG A 92 13.13 -5.30 -4.44
C ARG A 92 12.53 -5.41 -5.84
N ALA A 93 13.13 -6.18 -6.74
CA ALA A 93 12.62 -6.36 -8.09
C ALA A 93 11.28 -7.12 -8.09
N LEU A 94 11.15 -8.18 -7.29
CA LEU A 94 9.91 -8.93 -7.12
C LEU A 94 8.77 -8.05 -6.59
N ALA A 95 9.05 -7.23 -5.57
CA ALA A 95 8.05 -6.31 -5.03
C ALA A 95 7.54 -5.32 -6.09
N GLN A 96 8.41 -4.78 -6.94
CA GLN A 96 7.99 -3.87 -8.01
C GLN A 96 7.25 -4.61 -9.13
N LEU A 97 7.67 -5.82 -9.48
CA LEU A 97 7.01 -6.65 -10.50
C LEU A 97 5.55 -6.95 -10.15
N ALA A 98 5.25 -7.17 -8.87
CA ALA A 98 3.90 -7.48 -8.41
C ALA A 98 2.87 -6.37 -8.70
N VAL A 99 3.30 -5.12 -8.90
CA VAL A 99 2.44 -3.95 -9.15
C VAL A 99 2.69 -3.27 -10.51
N GLY A 100 3.56 -3.86 -11.35
CA GLY A 100 4.00 -3.34 -12.64
C GLY A 100 3.18 -3.80 -13.84
#